data_AF-A0A7V9C5Q4-F1
#
_entry.id   AF-A0A7V9C5Q4-F1
#
_cell.length_a   1.000
_cell.length_b   1.000
_cell.length_c   1.000
_cell.angle_alpha   90.00
_cell.angle_beta   90.00
_cell.angle_gamma   90.00
#
_symmetry.space_group_name_H-M   'P 1'
#
loop_
_entity.id
_entity.type
_entity.pdbx_description
1 polymer ?
#
loop_
_entity_poly.entity_id
_entity_poly.type
_entity_poly.pdbx_seq_one_letter_code
_entity_poly.pdbx_strand_id
1 'polypeptide(L)'
;MKTMILAAGFGTRLFPLTIDRTKPAIPFLGKPLVGYVAEYLARFGLKDFVVNLHHQPQSVINALGDGTDFGVKIEYTFEEPDILGTAGGLDNARHLLEDDMFLVVNGKIITDIDIAEAIETHKSSGAIATMVLKPNTKRERFTIVGTEDGFVKGFGDYAKPFTEGEIRDTEHDIFTPLM
;
A
#
# COMPACT_ATOMS: atom_id res chain seq x y z
N MET A 1 -12.91 -5.88 -11.16
CA MET A 1 -12.45 -5.12 -9.98
C MET A 1 -11.28 -4.24 -10.37
N LYS A 2 -11.44 -2.92 -10.20
CA LYS A 2 -10.36 -1.94 -10.35
C LYS A 2 -9.42 -2.01 -9.14
N THR A 3 -8.13 -1.76 -9.35
CA THR A 3 -7.14 -1.71 -8.27
C THR A 3 -6.33 -0.43 -8.34
N MET A 4 -6.41 0.40 -7.31
CA MET A 4 -5.64 1.62 -7.20
C MET A 4 -4.27 1.34 -6.55
N ILE A 5 -3.19 1.69 -7.25
CA ILE A 5 -1.82 1.66 -6.71
C ILE A 5 -1.40 3.09 -6.37
N LEU A 6 -1.18 3.35 -5.08
CA LEU A 6 -0.80 4.68 -4.60
C LEU A 6 0.69 4.96 -4.88
N ALA A 7 1.00 5.93 -5.75
CA ALA A 7 2.37 6.22 -6.19
C ALA A 7 2.79 7.71 -6.21
N ALA A 8 1.93 8.65 -5.84
CA ALA A 8 2.17 10.10 -5.96
C ALA A 8 3.19 10.71 -4.96
N GLY A 9 3.57 10.01 -3.89
CA GLY A 9 4.31 10.62 -2.77
C GLY A 9 5.76 11.07 -3.08
N PHE A 10 6.16 12.23 -2.53
CA PHE A 10 7.51 12.81 -2.65
C PHE A 10 8.66 11.90 -2.18
N GLY A 11 8.39 10.98 -1.24
CA GLY A 11 9.42 10.06 -0.74
C GLY A 11 10.55 10.73 0.05
N THR A 12 10.32 11.92 0.62
CA THR A 12 11.32 12.80 1.27
C THR A 12 12.28 12.11 2.26
N ARG A 13 11.82 11.10 3.00
CA ARG A 13 12.64 10.32 3.94
C ARG A 13 13.76 9.51 3.28
N LEU A 14 13.69 9.31 1.97
CA LEU A 14 14.71 8.60 1.18
C LEU A 14 15.55 9.55 0.33
N PHE A 15 15.43 10.87 0.52
CA PHE A 15 16.33 11.81 -0.11
C PHE A 15 17.80 11.43 0.20
N PRO A 16 18.72 11.44 -0.79
CA PRO A 16 18.60 11.96 -2.16
C PRO A 16 18.09 10.96 -3.22
N LEU A 17 17.70 9.74 -2.85
CA LEU A 17 17.27 8.70 -3.79
C LEU A 17 15.97 9.01 -4.54
N THR A 18 15.25 10.05 -4.12
CA THR A 18 13.97 10.49 -4.70
C THR A 18 14.04 11.86 -5.36
N ILE A 19 15.23 12.35 -5.72
CA ILE A 19 15.38 13.63 -6.43
C ILE A 19 14.76 13.53 -7.83
N ASP A 20 15.11 12.48 -8.56
CA ASP A 20 14.77 12.25 -9.96
C ASP A 20 13.66 11.21 -10.15
N ARG A 21 13.12 10.66 -9.05
CA ARG A 21 12.12 9.58 -9.07
C ARG A 21 11.24 9.57 -7.82
N THR A 22 10.10 8.89 -7.92
CA THR A 22 9.29 8.56 -6.73
C THR A 22 9.87 7.38 -5.97
N LYS A 23 9.47 7.23 -4.70
CA LYS A 23 9.81 6.02 -3.92
C LYS A 23 9.36 4.71 -4.62
N PRO A 24 8.11 4.58 -5.13
CA PRO A 24 7.69 3.43 -5.93
C PRO A 24 8.62 3.07 -7.10
N ALA A 25 9.30 4.04 -7.71
CA ALA A 25 10.21 3.81 -8.83
C ALA A 25 11.67 3.49 -8.41
N ILE A 26 11.96 3.40 -7.11
CA ILE A 26 13.30 3.03 -6.62
C ILE A 26 13.57 1.55 -6.97
N PRO A 27 14.72 1.23 -7.61
CA PRO A 27 15.12 -0.16 -7.83
C PRO A 27 15.45 -0.87 -6.52
N PHE A 28 14.88 -2.06 -6.35
CA PHE A 28 15.22 -3.01 -5.30
C PHE A 28 15.50 -4.35 -5.96
N LEU A 29 16.67 -4.95 -5.72
CA LEU A 29 17.09 -6.20 -6.37
C LEU A 29 16.91 -6.20 -7.91
N GLY A 30 17.22 -5.06 -8.55
CA GLY A 30 17.21 -4.92 -10.00
C GLY A 30 15.86 -4.56 -10.62
N LYS A 31 14.78 -4.41 -9.85
CA LYS A 31 13.45 -4.04 -10.35
C LYS A 31 12.83 -2.90 -9.51
N PRO A 32 12.09 -1.96 -10.10
CA PRO A 32 11.37 -0.94 -9.36
C PRO A 32 10.37 -1.56 -8.36
N LEU A 33 10.23 -0.96 -7.16
CA LEU A 33 9.27 -1.44 -6.14
C LEU A 33 7.84 -1.59 -6.69
N VAL A 34 7.40 -0.63 -7.50
CA VAL A 34 6.07 -0.64 -8.10
C VAL A 34 5.87 -1.80 -9.10
N GLY A 35 6.94 -2.26 -9.74
CA GLY A 35 6.90 -3.44 -10.62
C GLY A 35 6.62 -4.71 -9.83
N TYR A 36 7.21 -4.87 -8.63
CA TYR A 36 6.88 -5.98 -7.74
C TYR A 36 5.40 -5.94 -7.31
N VAL A 37 4.88 -4.74 -7.03
CA VAL A 37 3.46 -4.56 -6.66
C VAL A 37 2.56 -4.98 -7.82
N ALA A 38 2.83 -4.52 -9.04
CA ALA A 38 2.05 -4.89 -10.22
C ALA A 38 2.06 -6.40 -10.47
N GLU A 39 3.22 -7.05 -10.43
CA GLU A 39 3.35 -8.52 -10.58
C GLU A 39 2.59 -9.27 -9.49
N TYR A 40 2.70 -8.83 -8.25
CA TYR A 40 2.04 -9.45 -7.12
C TYR A 40 0.52 -9.40 -7.27
N LEU A 41 -0.04 -8.23 -7.60
CA LEU A 41 -1.49 -8.07 -7.83
C LEU A 41 -1.98 -8.89 -9.04
N ALA A 42 -1.20 -8.89 -10.14
CA ALA A 42 -1.54 -9.63 -11.35
C ALA A 42 -1.66 -11.15 -11.10
N ARG A 43 -0.86 -11.71 -10.18
CA ARG A 43 -0.94 -13.13 -9.78
C ARG A 43 -2.28 -13.51 -9.15
N PHE A 44 -3.00 -12.56 -8.56
CA PHE A 44 -4.37 -12.76 -8.05
C PHE A 44 -5.45 -12.52 -9.13
N GLY A 45 -5.06 -12.36 -10.39
CA GLY A 45 -5.98 -12.15 -11.50
C GLY A 45 -6.54 -10.73 -11.62
N LEU A 46 -6.00 -9.77 -10.87
CA LEU A 46 -6.36 -8.36 -10.98
C LEU A 46 -5.73 -7.77 -12.26
N LYS A 47 -6.56 -7.20 -13.14
CA LYS A 47 -6.14 -6.79 -14.49
C LYS A 47 -6.28 -5.30 -14.78
N ASP A 48 -7.08 -4.57 -14.02
CA ASP A 48 -7.39 -3.17 -14.30
C ASP A 48 -6.85 -2.28 -13.18
N PHE A 49 -5.72 -1.61 -13.44
CA PHE A 49 -5.04 -0.79 -12.45
C PHE A 49 -5.25 0.70 -12.72
N VAL A 50 -5.35 1.45 -11.62
CA VAL A 50 -5.32 2.91 -11.61
C VAL A 50 -4.12 3.34 -10.79
N VAL A 51 -3.24 4.19 -11.32
CA VAL A 51 -2.01 4.61 -10.64
C VAL A 51 -2.01 6.14 -10.53
N ASN A 52 -2.02 6.68 -9.32
CA ASN A 52 -1.93 8.12 -9.11
C ASN A 52 -0.47 8.59 -9.08
N LEU A 53 -0.21 9.72 -9.72
CA LEU A 53 1.11 10.29 -9.90
C LEU A 53 1.13 11.77 -9.50
N HIS A 54 2.29 12.24 -9.04
CA HIS A 54 2.52 13.66 -8.75
C HIS A 54 4.00 14.01 -8.92
N HIS A 55 4.82 13.69 -7.92
CA HIS A 55 6.26 13.91 -7.97
C HIS A 55 6.89 13.00 -9.02
N GLN A 56 7.75 13.50 -9.89
CA GLN A 56 8.51 12.71 -10.87
C GLN A 56 7.70 11.58 -11.54
N PRO A 57 6.54 11.90 -12.15
CA PRO A 57 5.55 10.90 -12.58
C PRO A 57 6.13 9.94 -13.61
N GLN A 58 7.01 10.46 -14.47
CA GLN A 58 7.66 9.68 -15.53
C GLN A 58 8.46 8.49 -14.98
N SER A 59 8.99 8.57 -13.77
CA SER A 59 9.73 7.46 -13.15
C SER A 59 8.86 6.22 -12.92
N VAL A 60 7.57 6.40 -12.60
CA VAL A 60 6.61 5.31 -12.41
C VAL A 60 6.08 4.84 -13.76
N ILE A 61 5.77 5.76 -14.67
CA ILE A 61 5.33 5.44 -16.04
C ILE A 61 6.40 4.60 -16.75
N ASN A 62 7.68 4.95 -16.64
CA ASN A 62 8.79 4.17 -17.22
C ASN A 62 8.91 2.77 -16.61
N ALA A 63 8.53 2.61 -15.34
CA ALA A 63 8.61 1.32 -14.64
C ALA A 63 7.43 0.39 -14.97
N LEU A 64 6.27 0.94 -15.29
CA LEU A 64 5.02 0.20 -15.47
C LEU A 64 4.53 0.13 -16.91
N GLY A 65 4.91 1.09 -17.76
CA GLY A 65 4.42 1.19 -19.13
C GLY A 65 2.91 1.38 -19.20
N ASP A 66 2.26 0.72 -20.15
CA ASP A 66 0.80 0.58 -20.21
C ASP A 66 0.27 -0.65 -19.42
N GLY A 67 1.19 -1.42 -18.81
CA GLY A 67 0.89 -2.65 -18.06
C GLY A 67 1.08 -3.95 -18.84
N THR A 68 1.37 -3.91 -20.15
CA THR A 68 1.43 -5.14 -20.97
C THR A 68 2.47 -6.14 -20.46
N ASP A 69 3.60 -5.66 -19.97
CA ASP A 69 4.69 -6.48 -19.42
C ASP A 69 4.25 -7.26 -18.16
N PHE A 70 3.18 -6.82 -17.51
CA PHE A 70 2.59 -7.44 -16.32
C PHE A 70 1.30 -8.20 -16.63
N GLY A 71 0.81 -8.18 -17.88
CA GLY A 71 -0.47 -8.78 -18.27
C GLY A 71 -1.69 -8.02 -17.74
N VAL A 72 -1.55 -6.72 -17.47
CA VAL A 72 -2.60 -5.85 -16.93
C VAL A 72 -2.80 -4.61 -17.83
N LYS A 73 -3.87 -3.87 -17.58
CA LYS A 73 -4.14 -2.55 -18.16
C LYS A 73 -3.95 -1.50 -17.08
N ILE A 74 -3.22 -0.44 -17.39
CA ILE A 74 -2.96 0.67 -16.45
C ILE A 74 -3.57 1.97 -16.96
N GLU A 75 -4.31 2.64 -16.10
CA GLU A 75 -4.76 4.02 -16.27
C GLU A 75 -4.04 4.90 -15.25
N TYR A 76 -3.56 6.06 -15.69
CA TYR A 76 -2.82 6.99 -14.83
C TYR A 76 -3.66 8.20 -14.49
N THR A 77 -3.64 8.60 -13.22
CA THR A 77 -4.20 9.88 -12.76
C THR A 77 -3.07 10.77 -12.25
N PHE A 78 -3.23 12.08 -12.44
CA PHE A 78 -2.25 13.07 -12.03
C PHE A 78 -2.86 13.96 -10.94
N GLU A 79 -2.15 14.13 -9.84
CA GLU A 79 -2.49 15.08 -8.79
C GLU A 79 -1.77 16.38 -9.13
N GLU A 80 -2.46 17.33 -9.76
CA GLU A 80 -1.88 18.60 -10.17
C GLU A 80 -2.82 19.78 -9.84
N PRO A 81 -2.27 20.97 -9.50
CA PRO A 81 -0.84 21.25 -9.37
C PRO A 81 -0.23 20.75 -8.04
N ASP A 82 -1.07 20.40 -7.07
CA ASP A 82 -0.67 20.02 -5.72
C ASP A 82 -0.89 18.54 -5.45
N ILE A 83 -0.09 17.98 -4.55
CA ILE A 83 -0.34 16.64 -4.03
C ILE A 83 -1.64 16.64 -3.22
N LEU A 84 -2.53 15.70 -3.49
CA LEU A 84 -3.86 15.61 -2.90
C LEU A 84 -3.90 14.71 -1.66
N GLY A 85 -2.79 14.02 -1.38
CA GLY A 85 -2.71 13.01 -0.34
C GLY A 85 -3.55 11.78 -0.69
N THR A 86 -3.59 10.79 0.21
CA THR A 86 -4.22 9.49 -0.10
C THR A 86 -5.70 9.62 -0.46
N ALA A 87 -6.49 10.29 0.38
CA ALA A 87 -7.93 10.43 0.17
C ALA A 87 -8.27 11.33 -1.02
N GLY A 88 -7.52 12.41 -1.24
CA GLY A 88 -7.72 13.28 -2.39
C GLY A 88 -7.32 12.62 -3.70
N GLY A 89 -6.26 11.79 -3.72
CA GLY A 89 -5.89 10.98 -4.88
C GLY A 89 -6.97 9.97 -5.26
N LEU A 90 -7.62 9.35 -4.26
CA LEU A 90 -8.79 8.47 -4.45
C LEU A 90 -9.97 9.24 -5.05
N ASP A 91 -10.28 10.42 -4.52
CA ASP A 91 -11.38 11.25 -5.04
C ASP A 91 -11.12 11.75 -6.48
N ASN A 92 -9.89 12.13 -6.79
CA ASN A 92 -9.47 12.49 -8.15
C ASN A 92 -9.65 11.33 -9.14
N ALA A 93 -9.45 10.10 -8.68
CA ALA A 93 -9.64 8.88 -9.46
C ALA A 93 -11.08 8.32 -9.41
N ARG A 94 -12.03 8.98 -8.73
CA ARG A 94 -13.38 8.46 -8.46
C ARG A 94 -14.08 7.93 -9.71
N HIS A 95 -14.05 8.68 -10.80
CA HIS A 95 -14.65 8.33 -12.09
C HIS A 95 -14.10 7.03 -12.72
N LEU A 96 -12.95 6.53 -12.26
CA LEU A 96 -12.36 5.26 -12.70
C LEU A 96 -12.66 4.10 -11.73
N LEU A 97 -13.23 4.39 -10.55
CA LEU A 97 -13.40 3.47 -9.44
C LEU A 97 -14.87 3.25 -9.04
N GLU A 98 -15.79 4.13 -9.47
CA GLU A 98 -17.16 4.21 -8.92
C GLU A 98 -18.11 3.07 -9.32
N ASP A 99 -17.80 2.32 -10.37
CA ASP A 99 -18.72 1.31 -10.92
C ASP A 99 -18.77 -0.02 -10.14
N ASP A 100 -17.81 -0.29 -9.23
CA ASP A 100 -17.69 -1.58 -8.54
C ASP A 100 -16.85 -1.45 -7.26
N MET A 101 -16.79 -2.53 -6.47
CA MET A 101 -15.75 -2.74 -5.46
C MET A 101 -14.36 -2.56 -6.10
N PHE A 102 -13.48 -1.84 -5.39
CA PHE A 102 -12.10 -1.63 -5.79
C PHE A 102 -11.13 -1.91 -4.66
N LEU A 103 -9.91 -2.31 -5.02
CA LEU A 103 -8.82 -2.53 -4.08
C LEU A 103 -7.91 -1.29 -4.06
N VAL A 104 -7.39 -0.92 -2.88
CA VAL A 104 -6.37 0.14 -2.76
C VAL A 104 -5.13 -0.46 -2.13
N VAL A 105 -3.99 -0.32 -2.81
CA VAL A 105 -2.70 -0.76 -2.30
C VAL A 105 -1.65 0.32 -2.46
N ASN A 106 -0.53 0.15 -1.76
CA ASN A 106 0.54 1.11 -1.83
C ASN A 106 1.68 0.64 -2.74
N GLY A 107 2.10 1.50 -3.69
CA GLY A 107 3.09 1.16 -4.72
C GLY A 107 4.52 0.92 -4.25
N LYS A 108 4.75 0.84 -2.93
CA LYS A 108 6.06 0.62 -2.30
C LYS A 108 6.08 -0.50 -1.26
N ILE A 109 4.99 -1.24 -1.10
CA ILE A 109 4.89 -2.34 -0.12
C ILE A 109 5.11 -3.66 -0.85
N ILE A 110 6.12 -4.41 -0.41
CA ILE A 110 6.31 -5.80 -0.81
C ILE A 110 5.71 -6.66 0.30
N THR A 111 4.83 -7.59 -0.06
CA THR A 111 4.08 -8.41 0.90
C THR A 111 3.67 -9.73 0.27
N ASP A 112 3.30 -10.67 1.13
CA ASP A 112 2.80 -12.01 0.87
C ASP A 112 1.35 -12.19 1.36
N ILE A 113 0.65 -11.10 1.71
CA ILE A 113 -0.77 -11.13 2.09
C ILE A 113 -1.57 -11.87 1.00
N ASP A 114 -2.53 -12.71 1.41
CA ASP A 114 -3.46 -13.30 0.46
C ASP A 114 -4.55 -12.27 0.10
N ILE A 115 -4.43 -11.67 -1.09
CA ILE A 115 -5.41 -10.69 -1.58
C ILE A 115 -6.74 -11.35 -1.93
N ALA A 116 -6.74 -12.62 -2.37
CA ALA A 116 -7.98 -13.33 -2.65
C ALA A 116 -8.78 -13.53 -1.36
N GLU A 117 -8.12 -13.94 -0.27
CA GLU A 117 -8.77 -14.08 1.04
C GLU A 117 -9.31 -12.75 1.57
N ALA A 118 -8.55 -11.65 1.40
CA ALA A 118 -9.01 -10.31 1.79
C ALA A 118 -10.25 -9.86 1.00
N ILE A 119 -10.28 -10.13 -0.31
CA ILE A 119 -11.43 -9.84 -1.17
C ILE A 119 -12.65 -10.68 -0.78
N GLU A 120 -12.48 -11.98 -0.55
CA GLU A 120 -13.59 -12.85 -0.14
C GLU A 120 -14.14 -12.45 1.24
N THR A 121 -13.26 -12.11 2.18
CA THR A 121 -13.66 -11.58 3.49
C THR A 121 -14.48 -10.29 3.35
N HIS A 122 -14.08 -9.38 2.48
CA HIS A 122 -14.84 -8.15 2.21
C HIS A 122 -16.23 -8.48 1.68
N LYS A 123 -16.32 -9.31 0.63
CA LYS A 123 -17.59 -9.73 0.02
C LYS A 123 -18.52 -10.40 1.04
N SER A 124 -18.00 -11.29 1.89
CA SER A 124 -18.83 -12.02 2.86
C SER A 124 -19.25 -11.17 4.05
N SER A 125 -18.46 -10.16 4.42
CA SER A 125 -18.73 -9.30 5.58
C SER A 125 -19.87 -8.30 5.34
N GLY A 126 -20.10 -7.89 4.08
CA GLY A 126 -21.00 -6.77 3.76
C GLY A 126 -20.53 -5.42 4.32
N ALA A 127 -19.27 -5.31 4.76
CA ALA A 127 -18.71 -4.08 5.29
C ALA A 127 -18.53 -3.03 4.19
N ILE A 128 -18.66 -1.75 4.54
CA ILE A 128 -18.41 -0.64 3.61
C ILE A 128 -16.95 -0.57 3.13
N ALA A 129 -16.02 -1.10 3.93
CA ALA A 129 -14.60 -1.19 3.64
C ALA A 129 -13.97 -2.28 4.50
N THR A 130 -12.95 -2.95 3.98
CA THR A 130 -12.15 -3.94 4.71
C THR A 130 -10.70 -3.50 4.68
N MET A 131 -10.02 -3.58 5.82
CA MET A 131 -8.62 -3.21 5.97
C MET A 131 -7.82 -4.42 6.46
N VAL A 132 -6.74 -4.76 5.76
CA VAL A 132 -5.81 -5.79 6.20
C VAL A 132 -4.85 -5.19 7.22
N LEU A 133 -4.78 -5.79 8.41
CA LEU A 133 -3.96 -5.34 9.53
C LEU A 133 -2.86 -6.35 9.84
N LYS A 134 -1.69 -5.84 10.23
CA LYS A 134 -0.58 -6.63 10.76
C LYS A 134 -0.35 -6.27 12.23
N PRO A 135 -0.21 -7.24 13.14
CA PRO A 135 0.20 -6.96 14.51
C PRO A 135 1.52 -6.18 14.56
N ASN A 136 1.50 -5.01 15.22
CA ASN A 136 2.67 -4.16 15.40
C ASN A 136 3.41 -4.52 16.69
N THR A 137 3.95 -5.73 16.76
CA THR A 137 4.63 -6.26 17.96
C THR A 137 5.87 -5.46 18.36
N LYS A 138 6.52 -4.81 17.40
CA LYS A 138 7.69 -3.94 17.62
C LYS A 138 7.35 -2.50 18.03
N ARG A 139 6.06 -2.17 18.12
CA ARG A 139 5.55 -0.80 18.40
C ARG A 139 6.20 0.27 17.51
N GLU A 140 6.40 -0.06 16.24
CA GLU A 140 6.85 0.89 15.22
C GLU A 140 5.85 2.05 15.10
N ARG A 141 6.31 3.21 14.63
CA ARG A 141 5.50 4.44 14.59
C ARG A 141 4.40 4.38 13.51
N PHE A 142 3.36 3.62 13.80
CA PHE A 142 2.12 3.50 13.04
C PHE A 142 0.92 3.90 13.92
N THR A 143 -0.13 4.38 13.28
CA THR A 143 -1.43 4.64 13.92
C THR A 143 -1.98 3.34 14.49
N ILE A 144 -2.39 3.37 15.76
CA ILE A 144 -3.05 2.22 16.39
C ILE A 144 -4.45 2.10 15.79
N VAL A 145 -4.83 0.87 15.40
CA VAL A 145 -6.18 0.54 14.98
C VAL A 145 -6.81 -0.32 16.07
N GLY A 146 -7.87 0.19 16.70
CA GLY A 146 -8.64 -0.55 17.69
C GLY A 146 -9.63 -1.48 16.99
N THR A 147 -9.62 -2.76 17.36
CA THR A 147 -10.50 -3.78 16.78
C THR A 147 -11.26 -4.53 17.87
N GLU A 148 -12.52 -4.87 17.60
CA GLU A 148 -13.38 -5.69 18.46
C GLU A 148 -14.26 -6.56 17.56
N ASP A 149 -14.32 -7.87 17.83
CA ASP A 149 -15.12 -8.85 17.07
C ASP A 149 -14.90 -8.80 15.55
N GLY A 150 -13.67 -8.54 15.11
CA GLY A 150 -13.31 -8.44 13.69
C GLY A 150 -13.62 -7.10 13.02
N PHE A 151 -14.15 -6.12 13.76
CA PHE A 151 -14.48 -4.79 13.24
C PHE A 151 -13.55 -3.70 13.80
N VAL A 152 -13.29 -2.69 12.98
CA VAL A 152 -12.57 -1.47 13.42
C VAL A 152 -13.50 -0.63 14.29
N LYS A 153 -13.06 -0.31 15.51
CA LYS A 153 -13.80 0.53 16.47
C LYS A 153 -13.25 1.95 16.58
N GLY A 154 -12.00 2.16 16.15
CA GLY A 154 -11.39 3.49 16.17
C GLY A 154 -9.93 3.49 15.77
N PHE A 155 -9.41 4.70 15.62
CA PHE A 155 -8.01 4.97 15.34
C PHE A 155 -7.43 5.77 16.50
N GLY A 156 -6.32 5.31 17.06
CA GLY A 156 -5.62 5.95 18.17
C GLY A 156 -4.41 6.76 17.72
N ASP A 157 -3.62 7.19 18.69
CA ASP A 157 -2.32 7.80 18.44
C ASP A 157 -1.31 6.81 17.84
N TYR A 158 -0.10 7.31 17.57
CA TYR A 158 1.02 6.46 17.21
C TYR A 158 1.39 5.52 18.36
N ALA A 159 1.76 4.28 18.04
CA ALA A 159 2.41 3.41 19.00
C ALA A 159 3.65 4.11 19.60
N LYS A 160 3.76 4.06 20.93
CA LYS A 160 4.94 4.54 21.64
C LYS A 160 6.02 3.45 21.55
N PRO A 161 7.22 3.75 21.03
CA PRO A 161 8.33 2.80 21.05
C PRO A 161 8.60 2.32 22.47
N PHE A 162 9.13 1.11 22.60
CA PHE A 162 9.61 0.62 23.89
C PHE A 162 10.70 1.55 24.44
N THR A 163 10.69 1.75 25.75
CA THR A 163 11.80 2.35 26.49
C THR A 163 12.97 1.37 26.52
N GLU A 164 14.19 1.88 26.74
CA GLU A 164 15.38 1.02 26.85
C GLU A 164 15.24 -0.07 27.94
N GLY A 165 14.46 0.19 28.99
CA GLY A 165 14.15 -0.80 30.02
C GLY A 165 13.27 -1.94 29.52
N GLU A 166 12.20 -1.61 28.78
CA GLU A 166 11.29 -2.62 28.20
C GLU A 166 11.99 -3.46 27.13
N ILE A 167 12.93 -2.89 26.37
CA ILE A 167 13.70 -3.63 25.35
C ILE A 167 14.54 -4.75 26.01
N ARG A 168 15.20 -4.44 27.14
CA ARG A 168 16.04 -5.41 27.87
C ARG A 168 15.24 -6.60 28.43
N ASP A 169 14.00 -6.36 28.84
CA ASP A 169 13.10 -7.43 29.30
C ASP A 169 12.56 -8.27 28.12
N THR A 170 12.34 -7.66 26.94
CA THR A 170 11.88 -8.41 25.75
C THR A 170 12.96 -9.28 25.07
N GLU A 171 14.25 -9.05 25.31
CA GLU A 171 15.32 -9.94 24.82
C GLU A 171 15.29 -11.32 25.49
N HIS A 172 14.60 -11.47 26.62
CA HIS A 172 14.38 -12.75 27.28
C HIS A 172 13.09 -13.48 26.86
N ASP A 173 12.19 -12.81 26.12
CA ASP A 173 10.90 -13.37 25.70
C ASP A 173 10.82 -13.69 24.19
N ILE A 174 11.95 -13.75 23.48
CA ILE A 174 11.99 -14.36 22.13
C ILE A 174 11.94 -15.88 22.24
N PHE A 175 10.81 -16.41 22.68
CA PHE A 175 10.39 -17.76 22.35
C PHE A 175 9.67 -17.74 21.00
N THR A 176 10.40 -18.09 19.93
CA THR A 176 9.78 -18.89 18.86
C THR A 176 9.52 -20.29 19.43
N PRO A 177 8.44 -21.01 19.06
CA PRO A 177 7.90 -21.09 17.70
C PRO A 177 6.37 -21.03 17.59
N LEU A 178 5.86 -20.61 16.44
CA LEU A 178 4.59 -21.14 15.94
C LEU A 178 4.83 -21.74 14.56
N MET A 179 4.46 -23.01 14.49
CA MET A 179 4.44 -23.91 13.35
C MET A 179 3.51 -23.39 12.26
#